data_AF-A0A158KLH6-F1
#
_entry.id   AF-A0A158KLH6-F1
#
_cell.length_a   1.000
_cell.length_b   1.000
_cell.length_c   1.000
_cell.angle_alpha   90.00
_cell.angle_beta   90.00
_cell.angle_gamma   90.00
#
_symmetry.space_group_name_H-M   'P 1'
#
loop_
_entity.id
_entity.type
_entity.pdbx_description
1 polymer ?
#
loop_
_entity_poly.entity_id
_entity_poly.type
_entity_poly.pdbx_seq_one_letter_code
_entity_poly.pdbx_strand_id
1 'polypeptide(L)' 'MNFYHRGVPLELFVTPLGNAFVASALILEEDGHATSLGKLGIFANADGALQFAVRCATAFIDGDVLPLPPFQPT' A
#
# COMPACT_ATOMS: atom_id res chain seq x y z
N MET A 1 -2.06 3.52 12.56
CA MET A 1 -3.29 2.71 12.47
C MET A 1 -2.83 1.32 12.08
N ASN A 2 -3.06 0.32 12.93
CA ASN A 2 -2.58 -1.03 12.66
C ASN A 2 -3.65 -1.76 11.86
N PHE A 3 -3.32 -2.15 10.63
CA PHE A 3 -4.22 -2.89 9.76
C PHE A 3 -3.89 -4.37 9.85
N TYR A 4 -4.93 -5.19 9.74
CA TYR A 4 -4.80 -6.64 9.70
C TYR A 4 -5.66 -7.16 8.56
N HIS A 5 -5.09 -8.05 7.75
CA HIS A 5 -5.84 -8.76 6.71
C HIS A 5 -5.51 -10.25 6.80
N ARG A 6 -6.55 -11.08 6.95
CA ARG A 6 -6.41 -12.53 7.18
C ARG A 6 -5.46 -12.91 8.33
N GLY A 7 -5.38 -12.06 9.36
CA GLY A 7 -4.49 -12.25 10.52
C GLY A 7 -3.06 -11.75 10.30
N VAL A 8 -2.70 -11.31 9.08
CA VAL A 8 -1.38 -10.75 8.78
C VAL A 8 -1.37 -9.26 9.12
N PRO A 9 -0.46 -8.79 9.99
CA PRO A 9 -0.31 -7.37 10.27
C PRO A 9 0.31 -6.64 9.07
N LEU A 10 -0.19 -5.44 8.79
CA LEU A 10 0.34 -4.59 7.74
C LEU A 10 0.35 -3.12 8.14
N GLU A 11 1.38 -2.42 7.67
CA GLU A 11 1.54 -0.99 7.83
C GLU A 11 1.31 -0.29 6.49
N LEU A 12 0.54 0.80 6.54
CA LEU A 12 0.22 1.61 5.39
C LEU A 12 0.85 2.97 5.54
N PHE A 13 1.49 3.43 4.47
CA PHE A 13 2.20 4.70 4.46
C PHE A 13 1.65 5.58 3.34
N VAL A 14 1.44 6.84 3.69
CA VAL A 14 1.12 7.90 2.75
C VAL A 14 2.15 8.99 2.90
N THR A 15 3.06 9.08 1.93
CA THR A 15 4.17 10.04 1.97
C THR A 15 3.88 11.21 1.05
N PRO A 16 3.90 12.46 1.53
CA PRO A 16 3.75 13.62 0.66
C PRO A 16 4.92 13.73 -0.32
N LEU A 17 4.63 14.06 -1.58
CA LEU A 17 5.58 14.28 -2.66
C LEU A 17 5.13 15.50 -3.48
N GLY A 18 5.65 16.68 -3.13
CA GLY A 18 5.22 17.95 -3.73
C GLY A 18 3.74 18.23 -3.44
N ASN A 19 2.93 18.33 -4.49
CA ASN A 19 1.48 18.50 -4.42
C ASN A 19 0.70 17.18 -4.49
N ALA A 20 1.38 16.04 -4.34
CA ALA A 20 0.81 14.71 -4.45
C ALA A 20 1.17 13.85 -3.22
N PHE A 21 0.63 12.64 -3.20
CA PHE A 21 0.78 11.67 -2.12
C PHE A 21 1.15 10.31 -2.71
N VAL A 22 2.18 9.68 -2.15
CA VAL A 22 2.65 8.36 -2.56
C VAL A 22 2.04 7.31 -1.65
N ALA A 23 1.39 6.31 -2.25
CA ALA A 23 0.89 5.12 -1.57
C ALA A 23 2.00 4.07 -1.45
N SER A 24 2.23 3.57 -0.24
CA SER A 24 3.17 2.47 0.03
C SER A 24 2.61 1.55 1.12
N ALA A 25 3.05 0.30 1.16
CA ALA A 25 2.65 -0.67 2.19
C ALA A 25 3.83 -1.58 2.59
N LEU A 26 3.78 -2.06 3.83
CA LEU A 26 4.68 -3.03 4.41
C LEU A 26 3.87 -4.15 5.04
N ILE A 27 4.19 -5.39 4.72
CA ILE A 27 3.57 -6.58 5.32
C ILE A 27 4.50 -7.08 6.40
N LEU A 28 4.00 -7.23 7.62
CA LEU A 28 4.77 -7.71 8.76
C LEU A 28 4.62 -9.23 8.86
N GLU A 29 5.73 -9.94 8.78
CA GLU A 29 5.80 -11.39 8.80
C GLU A 29 5.97 -11.91 10.25
N GLU A 30 5.56 -13.15 10.50
CA GLU A 30 5.56 -13.74 11.84
C GLU A 30 6.96 -13.90 12.44
N ASP A 31 7.98 -13.98 11.60
CA ASP A 31 9.39 -14.06 12.01
C ASP A 31 10.00 -12.69 12.34
N GLY A 32 9.20 -11.62 12.27
CA GLY A 32 9.63 -10.25 12.53
C GLY A 32 10.25 -9.55 11.33
N HIS A 33 10.32 -10.21 10.16
CA HIS A 33 10.67 -9.54 8.91
C HIS A 33 9.49 -8.73 8.38
N ALA A 34 9.82 -7.85 7.43
CA ALA A 34 8.84 -6.99 6.82
C ALA A 34 9.06 -6.92 5.31
N THR A 35 8.04 -7.30 4.54
CA THR A 35 8.05 -7.28 3.08
C THR A 35 7.46 -5.97 2.58
N SER A 36 8.32 -5.13 1.97
CA SER A 36 7.90 -3.85 1.40
C SER A 36 7.30 -4.06 0.01
N LEU A 37 6.11 -3.50 -0.22
CA LEU A 37 5.50 -3.45 -1.55
C LEU A 37 5.96 -2.24 -2.37
N GLY A 38 6.88 -1.43 -1.83
CA GLY A 38 7.44 -0.27 -2.50
C GLY A 38 6.42 0.83 -2.78
N LYS A 39 6.66 1.58 -3.86
CA LYS A 39 5.77 2.63 -4.35
C LYS A 39 4.66 2.02 -5.19
N LEU A 40 3.43 2.10 -4.69
CA LEU A 40 2.26 1.50 -5.31
C LEU A 40 1.55 2.46 -6.27
N GLY A 41 1.54 3.76 -5.96
CA GLY A 41 0.90 4.77 -6.81
C GLY A 41 1.10 6.19 -6.31
N ILE A 42 0.76 7.18 -7.15
CA ILE A 42 0.74 8.61 -6.81
C ILE A 42 -0.69 9.12 -6.93
N PHE A 43 -1.13 9.89 -5.93
CA PHE A 43 -2.50 10.40 -5.82
C PHE A 43 -2.50 11.90 -5.50
N ALA A 44 -3.56 12.59 -5.92
CA ALA A 44 -3.75 14.01 -5.61
C ALA A 44 -4.19 14.26 -4.15
N ASN A 45 -4.57 13.21 -3.41
CA ASN A 45 -5.00 13.32 -2.02
C ASN A 45 -4.55 12.10 -1.20
N ALA A 46 -4.39 12.31 0.11
CA ALA A 46 -3.88 11.31 1.03
C ALA A 46 -4.84 10.12 1.25
N ASP A 47 -6.15 10.37 1.25
CA ASP A 47 -7.16 9.33 1.46
C ASP A 47 -7.15 8.31 0.32
N GLY A 48 -7.12 8.77 -0.93
CA GLY A 48 -7.01 7.92 -2.11
C GLY A 48 -5.72 7.11 -2.12
N ALA A 49 -4.60 7.71 -1.71
CA ALA A 49 -3.33 6.98 -1.53
C ALA A 49 -3.45 5.89 -0.47
N LEU A 50 -4.08 6.18 0.67
CA LEU A 50 -4.27 5.22 1.77
C LEU A 50 -5.18 4.06 1.35
N GLN A 51 -6.32 4.36 0.71
CA GLN A 51 -7.27 3.35 0.25
C GLN A 51 -6.66 2.44 -0.82
N PHE A 52 -5.85 3.01 -1.71
CA PHE A 52 -5.09 2.22 -2.67
C PHE A 52 -4.02 1.37 -1.99
N ALA A 53 -3.35 1.96 -0.98
CA ALA A 53 -2.59 1.31 0.10
C ALA A 53 -3.13 -0.07 0.48
N VAL A 54 -4.33 -0.03 1.07
CA VAL A 54 -5.09 -1.17 1.57
C VAL A 54 -5.34 -2.19 0.44
N ARG A 55 -5.84 -1.74 -0.71
CA ARG A 55 -6.22 -2.64 -1.81
C ARG A 55 -5.02 -3.43 -2.35
N CYS A 56 -3.86 -2.79 -2.49
CA CYS A 56 -2.66 -3.49 -2.93
C CYS A 56 -2.14 -4.47 -1.87
N ALA A 57 -2.10 -4.06 -0.60
CA ALA A 57 -1.65 -4.94 0.48
C ALA A 57 -2.54 -6.19 0.63
N THR A 58 -3.86 -6.00 0.57
CA THR A 58 -4.84 -7.10 0.63
C THR A 58 -4.74 -8.01 -0.58
N ALA A 59 -4.63 -7.47 -1.80
CA ALA A 59 -4.43 -8.27 -3.00
C ALA A 59 -3.13 -9.09 -2.96
N PHE A 60 -2.04 -8.51 -2.45
CA PHE A 60 -0.78 -9.24 -2.27
C PHE A 60 -0.94 -10.44 -1.33
N ILE A 61 -1.53 -10.23 -0.16
CA ILE A 61 -1.78 -11.29 0.84
C ILE A 61 -2.70 -12.36 0.27
N ASP A 62 -3.66 -11.97 -0.57
CA ASP A 62 -4.64 -12.89 -1.16
C ASP A 62 -4.08 -13.67 -2.35
N GLY A 63 -2.90 -13.30 -2.86
CA GLY A 63 -2.30 -13.89 -4.07
C GLY A 63 -2.95 -13.40 -5.36
N ASP A 64 -3.69 -12.29 -5.28
CA ASP A 64 -4.39 -11.67 -6.41
C ASP A 64 -3.46 -10.74 -7.22
N VAL A 65 -3.94 -10.36 -8.40
CA VAL A 65 -3.27 -9.34 -9.22
C VAL A 65 -3.33 -7.99 -8.51
N LEU A 66 -2.17 -7.33 -8.38
CA LEU A 66 -2.11 -5.99 -7.79
C LEU A 66 -2.94 -4.99 -8.60
N PRO A 67 -3.78 -4.17 -7.95
CA PRO A 67 -4.47 -3.07 -8.61
C PRO A 67 -3.47 -2.16 -9.33
N LEU A 68 -3.84 -1.73 -10.54
CA LEU A 68 -3.08 -0.71 -11.24
C LEU A 68 -3.40 0.69 -10.67
N PRO A 69 -2.40 1.55 -10.46
CA PRO A 69 -2.66 2.91 -10.01
C PRO A 69 -3.44 3.66 -11.10
N PRO A 70 -4.30 4.62 -10.71
CA PRO A 70 -5.14 5.35 -11.66
C PRO A 70 -4.34 6.21 -12.66
N PHE A 71 -3.07 6.48 -12.36
CA PHE A 71 -2.15 7.18 -13.25
C PHE A 71 -0.81 6.43 -13.29
N GLN A 72 -0.34 6.16 -14.50
CA GLN A 72 1.00 5.64 -14.78
C GLN A 72 1.66 6.59 -15.77
N PRO A 73 2.76 7.27 -15.41
CA PRO A 73 3.51 8.05 -16.39
C PRO A 73 4.08 7.08 -17.44
N THR A 74 3.73 7.33 -18.70
CA THR A 74 4.29 6.66 -19.89
C THR A 74 5.74 7.04 -20.12
#